data_AF-A0A7J7K2Z5-F1
#
_entry.id   AF-A0A7J7K2Z5-F1
#
_cell.length_a   1.000
_cell.length_b   1.000
_cell.length_c   1.000
_cell.angle_alpha   90.00
_cell.angle_beta   90.00
_cell.angle_gamma   90.00
#
_symmetry.space_group_name_H-M   'P 1'
#
loop_
_entity.id
_entity.type
_entity.pdbx_description
1 polymer ?
#
loop_
_entity_poly.entity_id
_entity_poly.type
_entity_poly.pdbx_seq_one_letter_code
_entity_poly.pdbx_strand_id
1 'polypeptide(L)'
;MFRKSRHRRKRHSPLNLAIALNEARYSNISHPYFQGTGFSNLHQNVDASRETFSKHFEKNSSNYRKPITLPWWCRGLAWMLLWLSVITCAVFVFLYSLEFGNEKTSKWLTSMLIAFLSSVFITQPIKVVIMAIIFSLLIKAPHSEEEQLNDEEDLVLSYDEQYFGCDSHTSHHAVRSFEPFTIRPPNEKMLAAIRKRRLKEMNMHKVIREMIIYCLFLSILAVLSSSTQNVQSYRFKKHMEDVFIKRGDKFFQDYTKIRNVSNFWYWTRETLIPGLRAAPWYNNQPPVNLRGFLDDKTSRIMGYAVIRQLRIPPNTCGVAQQLTGIISKCLNKYSTLEDERRDFGPGWRKKGVDSVNFEEFIYRTAKELDGLPFPGEISMYSGGGYVFELREDAESLIERSKVLEQNTWIDRYTRAIFIEFTVYNVGMNLFCISTLLLEMPNSGSFNPRWRFLPMRLLQYVGAEATFQISCHAIFGVLLLDSCH
;
A
#
# COMPACT_ATOMS: atom_id res chain seq x y z
N MET A 1 -23.18 -18.64 7.42
CA MET A 1 -24.64 -18.39 7.55
C MET A 1 -25.28 -18.99 6.31
N PHE A 2 -26.08 -20.05 6.31
CA PHE A 2 -27.25 -20.37 7.11
C PHE A 2 -27.27 -21.88 7.37
N ARG A 3 -27.33 -22.28 8.65
CA ARG A 3 -27.66 -23.65 9.02
C ARG A 3 -29.19 -23.77 8.85
N LYS A 4 -29.65 -24.30 7.71
CA LYS A 4 -31.07 -24.59 7.48
C LYS A 4 -31.52 -25.60 8.54
N SER A 5 -32.44 -25.15 9.38
CA SER A 5 -33.32 -25.96 10.21
C SER A 5 -33.98 -27.05 9.36
N ARG A 6 -33.68 -28.32 9.64
CA ARG A 6 -34.56 -29.43 9.24
C ARG A 6 -35.59 -29.63 10.35
N HIS A 7 -36.86 -29.62 9.95
CA HIS A 7 -38.00 -29.95 10.80
C HIS A 7 -37.76 -31.30 11.49
N ARG A 8 -37.67 -31.27 12.82
CA ARG A 8 -37.75 -32.46 13.67
C ARG A 8 -39.18 -33.00 13.50
N ARG A 9 -39.37 -34.11 12.75
CA ARG A 9 -40.59 -34.92 12.93
C ARG A 9 -40.63 -35.25 14.41
N LYS A 10 -41.72 -34.88 15.10
CA LYS A 10 -41.96 -35.27 16.49
C LYS A 10 -41.96 -36.81 16.54
N ARG A 11 -40.82 -37.41 16.91
CA ARG A 11 -40.85 -38.77 17.47
C ARG A 11 -41.57 -38.63 18.80
N HIS A 12 -42.54 -39.51 19.05
CA HIS A 12 -43.22 -39.61 20.32
C HIS A 12 -42.15 -39.67 21.43
N SER A 13 -42.40 -38.93 22.52
CA SER A 13 -41.54 -38.96 23.69
C SER A 13 -41.33 -40.42 24.14
N PRO A 14 -40.10 -40.82 24.49
CA PRO A 14 -39.81 -42.14 25.10
C PRO A 14 -40.73 -42.43 26.30
N LEU A 15 -41.19 -41.38 26.97
CA LEU A 15 -42.18 -41.41 28.05
C LEU A 15 -43.51 -42.07 27.64
N ASN A 16 -44.03 -41.80 26.45
CA ASN A 16 -45.34 -42.33 26.03
C ASN A 16 -45.25 -43.80 25.60
N LEU A 17 -44.07 -44.25 25.14
CA LEU A 17 -43.80 -45.66 24.84
C LEU A 17 -43.59 -46.47 26.13
N ALA A 18 -42.95 -45.87 27.14
CA ALA A 18 -42.76 -46.45 28.46
C ALA A 18 -44.08 -46.56 29.25
N ILE A 19 -44.98 -45.57 29.16
CA ILE A 19 -46.31 -45.62 29.78
C ILE A 19 -47.15 -46.77 29.19
N ALA A 20 -47.15 -46.94 27.87
CA ALA A 20 -47.88 -48.02 27.19
C ALA A 20 -47.32 -49.43 27.51
N LEU A 21 -46.00 -49.56 27.70
CA LEU A 21 -45.36 -50.82 28.10
C LEU A 21 -45.57 -51.15 29.59
N ASN A 22 -45.72 -50.14 30.45
CA ASN A 22 -46.05 -50.31 31.86
C ASN A 22 -47.53 -50.68 32.08
N GLU A 23 -48.46 -50.09 31.31
CA GLU A 23 -49.88 -50.50 31.34
C GLU A 23 -50.08 -51.96 30.90
N ALA A 24 -49.26 -52.45 29.95
CA ALA A 24 -49.27 -53.85 29.52
C ALA A 24 -48.63 -54.82 30.54
N ARG A 25 -47.81 -54.32 31.47
CA ARG A 25 -47.14 -55.14 32.50
C ARG A 25 -48.00 -55.34 33.75
N TYR A 26 -48.91 -54.41 34.06
CA TYR A 26 -49.79 -54.49 35.23
C TYR A 26 -51.01 -55.42 35.06
N SER A 27 -51.30 -55.92 33.87
CA SER A 27 -52.43 -56.84 33.63
C SER A 27 -52.12 -58.32 33.91
N ASN A 28 -50.85 -58.70 34.12
CA ASN A 28 -50.41 -60.10 34.06
C ASN A 28 -49.88 -60.71 35.38
N ILE A 29 -50.16 -60.13 36.55
CA ILE A 29 -49.85 -60.76 37.84
C ILE A 29 -51.14 -60.96 38.65
N SER A 30 -51.78 -62.12 38.45
CA SER A 30 -52.63 -62.74 39.47
C SER A 30 -52.45 -64.27 39.50
N HIS A 31 -51.93 -64.73 40.64
CA HIS A 31 -51.94 -66.07 41.24
C HIS A 31 -50.97 -67.21 40.80
N PRO A 32 -50.58 -68.09 41.77
CA PRO A 32 -49.31 -68.83 41.81
C PRO A 32 -49.49 -70.36 41.80
N TYR A 33 -48.39 -71.13 41.76
CA TYR A 33 -48.08 -72.30 42.63
C TYR A 33 -46.69 -72.90 42.26
N PHE A 34 -45.81 -73.03 43.27
CA PHE A 34 -44.94 -74.19 43.64
C PHE A 34 -44.34 -75.09 42.51
N GLN A 35 -43.09 -75.57 42.50
CA GLN A 35 -42.20 -75.98 43.59
C GLN A 35 -40.81 -76.39 43.01
N GLY A 36 -39.72 -76.12 43.73
CA GLY A 36 -38.60 -77.06 43.95
C GLY A 36 -37.47 -77.27 42.92
N THR A 37 -36.25 -77.14 43.47
CA THR A 37 -34.98 -77.85 43.16
C THR A 37 -34.06 -77.31 42.06
N GLY A 38 -32.77 -77.11 42.40
CA GLY A 38 -31.68 -76.99 41.41
C GLY A 38 -30.59 -75.92 41.61
N PHE A 39 -30.15 -75.59 42.83
CA PHE A 39 -29.07 -74.59 43.06
C PHE A 39 -27.64 -75.14 42.85
N SER A 40 -27.41 -75.88 41.76
CA SER A 40 -26.06 -76.32 41.37
C SER A 40 -25.79 -76.30 39.86
N ASN A 41 -26.79 -75.99 39.02
CA ASN A 41 -26.66 -75.93 37.56
C ASN A 41 -26.65 -74.50 36.98
N LEU A 42 -26.68 -73.45 37.83
CA LEU A 42 -26.71 -72.06 37.36
C LEU A 42 -25.32 -71.47 37.09
N HIS A 43 -24.26 -71.97 37.75
CA HIS A 43 -22.89 -71.49 37.53
C HIS A 43 -22.27 -72.03 36.23
N GLN A 44 -22.62 -73.26 35.82
CA GLN A 44 -22.10 -73.88 34.59
C GLN A 44 -22.71 -73.27 33.31
N ASN A 45 -23.96 -72.77 33.38
CA ASN A 45 -24.62 -72.12 32.24
C ASN A 45 -24.18 -70.66 32.02
N VAL A 46 -23.64 -69.99 33.04
CA VAL A 46 -23.09 -68.64 32.91
C VAL A 46 -21.70 -68.68 32.25
N ASP A 47 -20.87 -69.66 32.56
CA ASP A 47 -19.54 -69.80 31.96
C ASP A 47 -19.60 -70.31 30.50
N ALA A 48 -20.51 -71.24 30.18
CA ALA A 48 -20.75 -71.68 28.79
C ALA A 48 -21.36 -70.58 27.90
N SER A 49 -22.18 -69.69 28.47
CA SER A 49 -22.71 -68.50 27.78
C SER A 49 -21.63 -67.43 27.56
N ARG A 50 -20.63 -67.35 28.46
CA ARG A 50 -19.50 -66.42 28.36
C ARG A 50 -18.48 -66.86 27.30
N GLU A 51 -18.25 -68.16 27.14
CA GLU A 51 -17.40 -68.72 26.07
C GLU A 51 -18.05 -68.68 24.67
N THR A 52 -19.38 -68.81 24.58
CA THR A 52 -20.10 -68.66 23.31
C THR A 52 -20.21 -67.19 22.91
N PHE A 53 -20.37 -66.27 23.87
CA PHE A 53 -20.32 -64.83 23.64
C PHE A 53 -18.91 -64.35 23.26
N SER A 54 -17.85 -64.89 23.87
CA SER A 54 -16.46 -64.55 23.51
C SER A 54 -16.09 -65.04 22.10
N LYS A 55 -16.50 -66.25 21.72
CA LYS A 55 -16.31 -66.77 20.34
C LYS A 55 -17.12 -66.00 19.30
N HIS A 56 -18.29 -65.47 19.67
CA HIS A 56 -19.08 -64.60 18.78
C HIS A 56 -18.44 -63.20 18.63
N PHE A 57 -17.75 -62.71 19.67
CA PHE A 57 -16.98 -61.46 19.61
C PHE A 57 -15.68 -61.61 18.81
N GLU A 58 -14.95 -62.73 18.96
CA GLU A 58 -13.75 -63.02 18.15
C GLU A 58 -14.08 -63.21 16.66
N LYS A 59 -15.20 -63.87 16.34
CA LYS A 59 -15.63 -64.09 14.94
C LYS A 59 -16.13 -62.81 14.24
N ASN A 60 -16.62 -61.83 14.99
CA ASN A 60 -16.98 -60.51 14.45
C ASN A 60 -15.80 -59.52 14.42
N SER A 61 -14.75 -59.75 15.22
CA SER A 61 -13.49 -58.99 15.17
C SER A 61 -12.65 -59.29 13.92
N SER A 62 -12.85 -60.42 13.24
CA SER A 62 -12.00 -60.83 12.11
C SER A 62 -12.42 -60.29 10.72
N ASN A 63 -13.47 -59.46 10.64
CA ASN A 63 -13.95 -58.88 9.38
C ASN A 63 -13.73 -57.36 9.26
N TYR A 64 -12.74 -56.81 9.96
CA TYR A 64 -12.20 -55.51 9.61
C TYR A 64 -11.22 -55.69 8.44
N ARG A 65 -11.66 -55.31 7.23
CA ARG A 65 -10.71 -55.11 6.13
C ARG A 65 -9.72 -54.03 6.59
N LYS A 66 -8.48 -54.44 6.88
CA LYS A 66 -7.38 -53.51 7.18
C LYS A 66 -7.38 -52.44 6.09
N PRO A 67 -7.34 -51.14 6.42
CA PRO A 67 -7.19 -50.11 5.41
C PRO A 67 -5.91 -50.42 4.64
N ILE A 68 -6.01 -50.48 3.31
CA ILE A 68 -4.86 -50.66 2.43
C ILE A 68 -3.95 -49.46 2.67
N THR A 69 -2.93 -49.65 3.50
CA THR A 69 -1.96 -48.60 3.83
C THR A 69 -0.84 -48.71 2.81
N LEU A 70 -0.69 -47.66 2.01
CA LEU A 70 0.44 -47.54 1.10
C LEU A 70 1.75 -47.51 1.92
N PRO A 71 2.84 -48.12 1.42
CA PRO A 71 4.14 -48.08 2.08
C PRO A 71 4.59 -46.66 2.44
N TRP A 72 5.34 -46.51 3.54
CA TRP A 72 5.79 -45.21 4.06
C TRP A 72 6.57 -44.35 3.04
N TRP A 73 7.30 -44.97 2.12
CA TRP A 73 8.04 -44.30 1.05
C TRP A 73 7.13 -43.64 0.00
N CYS A 74 5.91 -44.14 -0.23
CA CYS A 74 4.94 -43.53 -1.13
C CYS A 74 4.53 -42.13 -0.65
N ARG A 75 4.51 -41.89 0.67
CA ARG A 75 4.26 -40.56 1.24
C ARG A 75 5.40 -39.60 0.91
N GLY A 76 6.65 -40.03 1.05
CA GLY A 76 7.83 -39.24 0.69
C GLY A 76 7.84 -38.90 -0.81
N LEU A 77 7.56 -39.89 -1.66
CA LEU A 77 7.50 -39.70 -3.11
C LEU A 77 6.36 -38.76 -3.54
N ALA A 78 5.20 -38.82 -2.88
CA ALA A 78 4.10 -37.88 -3.13
C ALA A 78 4.45 -36.43 -2.78
N TRP A 79 5.12 -36.19 -1.65
CA TRP A 79 5.61 -34.85 -1.30
C TRP A 79 6.66 -34.35 -2.28
N MET A 80 7.58 -35.21 -2.71
CA MET A 80 8.59 -34.87 -3.72
C MET A 80 7.94 -34.47 -5.05
N LEU A 81 6.96 -35.23 -5.55
CA LEU A 81 6.22 -34.88 -6.76
C LEU A 81 5.44 -33.56 -6.62
N LEU A 82 4.83 -33.32 -5.45
CA LEU A 82 4.15 -32.06 -5.17
C LEU A 82 5.11 -30.87 -5.24
N TRP A 83 6.25 -30.95 -4.56
CA TRP A 83 7.26 -29.88 -4.61
C TRP A 83 7.79 -29.68 -6.02
N LEU A 84 8.10 -30.76 -6.73
CA LEU A 84 8.64 -30.69 -8.09
C LEU A 84 7.63 -30.04 -9.05
N SER A 85 6.36 -30.40 -8.98
CA SER A 85 5.30 -29.77 -9.78
C SER A 85 5.13 -28.28 -9.46
N VAL A 86 5.12 -27.89 -8.18
CA VAL A 86 5.02 -26.48 -7.76
C VAL A 86 6.21 -25.67 -8.27
N ILE A 87 7.43 -26.19 -8.10
CA ILE A 87 8.66 -25.53 -8.57
C ILE A 87 8.63 -25.40 -10.09
N THR A 88 8.26 -26.46 -10.81
CA THR A 88 8.17 -26.44 -12.27
C THR A 88 7.19 -25.35 -12.74
N CYS A 89 5.98 -25.30 -12.17
CA CYS A 89 5.01 -24.25 -12.48
C CYS A 89 5.53 -22.84 -12.15
N ALA A 90 6.21 -22.66 -11.01
CA ALA A 90 6.76 -21.37 -10.61
C ALA A 90 7.84 -20.87 -11.57
N VAL A 91 8.74 -21.77 -12.01
CA VAL A 91 9.79 -21.45 -13.00
C VAL A 91 9.17 -21.02 -14.33
N PHE A 92 8.16 -21.75 -14.84
CA PHE A 92 7.50 -21.38 -16.08
C PHE A 92 6.78 -20.03 -15.97
N VAL A 93 6.03 -19.79 -14.88
CA VAL A 93 5.36 -18.50 -14.65
C VAL A 93 6.38 -17.36 -14.61
N PHE A 94 7.52 -17.54 -13.94
CA PHE A 94 8.57 -16.53 -13.87
C PHE A 94 9.18 -16.24 -15.23
N LEU A 95 9.58 -17.26 -15.99
CA LEU A 95 10.19 -17.07 -17.32
C LEU A 95 9.24 -16.34 -18.27
N TYR A 96 7.97 -16.76 -18.33
CA TYR A 96 6.98 -16.08 -19.16
C TYR A 96 6.67 -14.66 -18.68
N SER A 97 6.75 -14.38 -17.38
CA SER A 97 6.53 -13.03 -16.85
C SER A 97 7.57 -12.01 -17.32
N LEU A 98 8.80 -12.44 -17.65
CA LEU A 98 9.87 -11.57 -18.15
C LEU A 98 9.65 -11.17 -19.62
N GLU A 99 8.97 -12.00 -20.40
CA GLU A 99 8.68 -11.72 -21.81
C GLU A 99 7.42 -10.86 -22.00
N PHE A 100 6.57 -10.75 -20.97
CA PHE A 100 5.31 -10.04 -21.08
C PHE A 100 5.49 -8.52 -20.98
N GLY A 101 5.07 -7.82 -22.04
CA GLY A 101 4.90 -6.36 -22.02
C GLY A 101 3.72 -5.93 -21.15
N ASN A 102 3.69 -4.65 -20.77
CA ASN A 102 2.75 -4.08 -19.78
C ASN A 102 1.27 -4.45 -20.02
N GLU A 103 0.80 -4.41 -21.27
CA GLU A 103 -0.58 -4.75 -21.60
C GLU A 103 -0.93 -6.23 -21.42
N LYS A 104 0.00 -7.14 -21.76
CA LYS A 104 -0.21 -8.58 -21.62
C LYS A 104 -0.19 -8.98 -20.15
N THR A 105 0.73 -8.41 -19.37
CA THR A 105 0.84 -8.63 -17.92
C THR A 105 -0.43 -8.22 -17.19
N SER A 106 -1.00 -7.06 -17.53
CA SER A 106 -2.25 -6.58 -16.92
C SER A 106 -3.45 -7.51 -17.20
N LYS A 107 -3.60 -7.98 -18.45
CA LYS A 107 -4.66 -8.94 -18.82
C LYS A 107 -4.47 -10.30 -18.15
N TRP A 108 -3.23 -10.78 -18.06
CA TRP A 108 -2.92 -12.04 -17.40
C TRP A 108 -3.21 -11.99 -15.89
N LEU A 109 -2.82 -10.91 -15.21
CA LEU A 109 -3.05 -10.74 -13.77
C LEU A 109 -4.55 -10.63 -13.44
N THR A 110 -5.32 -9.89 -14.24
CA THR A 110 -6.77 -9.80 -14.06
C THR A 110 -7.45 -11.15 -14.29
N SER A 111 -7.03 -11.92 -15.31
CA SER A 111 -7.50 -13.29 -15.55
C SER A 111 -7.19 -14.23 -14.38
N MET A 112 -5.97 -14.16 -13.82
CA MET A 112 -5.57 -14.95 -12.66
C MET A 112 -6.40 -14.59 -11.41
N LEU A 113 -6.63 -13.30 -11.15
CA LEU A 113 -7.43 -12.84 -10.01
C LEU A 113 -8.88 -13.31 -10.13
N ILE A 114 -9.49 -13.18 -11.31
CA ILE A 114 -10.84 -13.66 -11.57
C ILE A 114 -10.93 -15.19 -11.42
N ALA A 115 -9.95 -15.94 -11.94
CA ALA A 115 -9.91 -17.39 -11.81
C ALA A 115 -9.77 -17.83 -10.34
N PHE A 116 -8.95 -17.14 -9.54
CA PHE A 116 -8.83 -17.39 -8.10
C PHE A 116 -10.14 -17.13 -7.35
N LEU A 117 -10.77 -15.97 -7.58
CA LEU A 117 -12.04 -15.63 -6.95
C LEU A 117 -13.16 -16.61 -7.34
N SER A 118 -13.26 -16.95 -8.63
CA SER A 118 -14.19 -17.98 -9.12
C SER A 118 -13.91 -19.34 -8.48
N SER A 119 -12.63 -19.71 -8.33
CA SER A 119 -12.25 -20.95 -7.68
C SER A 119 -12.77 -21.01 -6.23
N VAL A 120 -12.50 -19.98 -5.43
CA VAL A 120 -12.85 -19.90 -4.01
C VAL A 120 -14.36 -19.82 -3.80
N PHE A 121 -15.06 -18.95 -4.53
CA PHE A 121 -16.48 -18.68 -4.29
C PHE A 121 -17.44 -19.62 -5.02
N ILE A 122 -17.01 -20.20 -6.16
CA ILE A 122 -17.89 -20.99 -7.03
C ILE A 122 -17.44 -22.45 -7.06
N THR A 123 -16.20 -22.72 -7.50
CA THR A 123 -15.79 -24.09 -7.79
C THR A 123 -15.63 -24.95 -6.54
N GLN A 124 -15.04 -24.41 -5.46
CA GLN A 124 -14.81 -25.15 -4.23
C GLN A 124 -16.13 -25.55 -3.54
N PRO A 125 -17.11 -24.63 -3.32
CA PRO A 125 -18.41 -25.01 -2.76
C PRO A 125 -19.16 -26.05 -3.60
N ILE A 126 -19.18 -25.88 -4.93
CA ILE A 126 -19.83 -26.84 -5.83
C ILE A 126 -19.15 -28.21 -5.73
N LYS A 127 -17.81 -28.26 -5.71
CA LYS A 127 -17.06 -29.51 -5.57
C LYS A 127 -17.37 -30.21 -4.26
N VAL A 128 -17.49 -29.49 -3.15
CA VAL A 128 -17.87 -30.06 -1.85
C VAL A 128 -19.28 -30.65 -1.89
N VAL A 129 -20.24 -29.94 -2.49
CA VAL A 129 -21.62 -30.43 -2.64
C VAL A 129 -21.67 -31.69 -3.51
N ILE A 130 -20.97 -31.70 -4.64
CA ILE A 130 -20.91 -32.86 -5.52
C ILE A 130 -20.27 -34.06 -4.80
N MET A 131 -19.15 -33.86 -4.11
CA MET A 131 -18.51 -34.94 -3.36
C MET A 131 -19.41 -35.47 -2.23
N ALA A 132 -20.14 -34.59 -1.53
CA ALA A 132 -21.10 -35.00 -0.51
C ALA A 132 -22.26 -35.81 -1.09
N ILE A 133 -22.76 -35.45 -2.28
CA ILE A 133 -23.80 -36.21 -3.00
C ILE A 133 -23.25 -37.57 -3.45
N ILE A 134 -22.06 -37.60 -4.06
CA ILE A 134 -21.40 -38.83 -4.50
C ILE A 134 -21.17 -39.78 -3.31
N PHE A 135 -20.68 -39.27 -2.19
CA PHE A 135 -20.53 -40.05 -0.97
C PHE A 135 -21.90 -40.52 -0.45
N SER A 136 -22.91 -39.66 -0.38
CA SER A 136 -24.27 -40.07 0.03
C SER A 136 -24.91 -41.13 -0.88
N LEU A 137 -24.48 -41.27 -2.14
CA LEU A 137 -25.03 -42.21 -3.12
C LEU A 137 -24.22 -43.52 -3.24
N LEU A 138 -22.89 -43.44 -3.20
CA LEU A 138 -21.99 -44.61 -3.30
C LEU A 138 -21.81 -45.31 -1.95
N ILE A 139 -21.92 -44.56 -0.86
CA ILE A 139 -21.67 -45.04 0.49
C ILE A 139 -23.04 -45.14 1.19
N LYS A 140 -23.73 -46.27 0.97
CA LYS A 140 -24.88 -46.65 1.81
C LYS A 140 -24.33 -47.03 3.19
N ALA A 141 -24.30 -46.03 4.08
CA ALA A 141 -23.98 -46.10 5.51
C ALA A 141 -22.92 -47.15 5.92
N PRO A 142 -21.61 -46.85 5.84
CA PRO A 142 -20.68 -47.22 6.86
C PRO A 142 -21.10 -46.39 8.06
N HIS A 143 -21.46 -47.05 9.14
CA HIS A 143 -21.44 -46.42 10.46
C HIS A 143 -20.06 -45.77 10.60
N SER A 144 -20.03 -44.46 10.43
CA SER A 144 -18.84 -43.65 10.59
C SER A 144 -18.49 -43.65 12.07
N GLU A 145 -17.20 -43.65 12.38
CA GLU A 145 -16.61 -43.64 13.72
C GLU A 145 -17.19 -42.54 14.65
N GLU A 146 -17.86 -41.51 14.09
CA GLU A 146 -18.63 -40.49 14.84
C GLU A 146 -19.94 -41.00 15.47
N GLU A 147 -20.59 -42.03 14.92
CA GLU A 147 -21.72 -42.70 15.59
C GLU A 147 -21.20 -43.64 16.70
N GLN A 148 -20.03 -44.27 16.55
CA GLN A 148 -19.46 -45.12 17.60
C GLN A 148 -19.05 -44.35 18.86
N LEU A 149 -18.55 -43.12 18.73
CA LEU A 149 -18.21 -42.30 19.90
C LEU A 149 -19.47 -41.77 20.62
N ASN A 150 -20.55 -41.52 19.88
CA ASN A 150 -21.85 -41.16 20.47
C ASN A 150 -22.60 -42.39 21.03
N ASP A 151 -22.47 -43.56 20.40
CA ASP A 151 -23.07 -44.81 20.85
C ASP A 151 -22.35 -45.35 22.09
N GLU A 152 -21.02 -45.16 22.22
CA GLU A 152 -20.27 -45.44 23.47
C GLU A 152 -20.65 -44.46 24.59
N GLU A 153 -20.83 -43.16 24.32
CA GLU A 153 -21.33 -42.19 25.31
C GLU A 153 -22.79 -42.48 25.71
N ASP A 154 -23.67 -42.84 24.77
CA ASP A 154 -25.07 -43.19 25.03
C ASP A 154 -25.22 -44.57 25.72
N LEU A 155 -24.33 -45.53 25.44
CA LEU A 155 -24.27 -46.82 26.15
C LEU A 155 -23.82 -46.63 27.60
N VAL A 156 -22.86 -45.74 27.88
CA VAL A 156 -22.44 -45.38 29.23
C VAL A 156 -23.55 -44.65 29.99
N LEU A 157 -24.31 -43.77 29.32
CA LEU A 157 -25.51 -43.12 29.90
C LEU A 157 -26.65 -44.12 30.17
N SER A 158 -26.83 -45.14 29.34
CA SER A 158 -27.89 -46.15 29.51
C SER A 158 -27.64 -47.12 30.68
N TYR A 159 -26.38 -47.38 31.01
CA TYR A 159 -26.00 -48.24 32.14
C TYR A 159 -26.29 -47.55 33.49
N ASP A 160 -26.24 -46.22 33.51
CA ASP A 160 -26.49 -45.39 34.70
C ASP A 160 -27.99 -45.09 34.95
N GLU A 161 -28.86 -45.17 33.92
CA GLU A 161 -30.31 -45.00 34.08
C GLU A 161 -31.04 -46.26 34.59
N GLN A 162 -30.40 -47.44 34.57
CA GLN A 162 -31.05 -48.71 34.85
C GLN A 162 -31.22 -49.04 36.36
N TYR A 163 -30.82 -48.17 37.28
CA TYR A 163 -30.92 -48.40 38.74
C TYR A 163 -32.00 -47.58 39.47
N PHE A 164 -32.91 -46.92 38.76
CA PHE A 164 -34.06 -46.23 39.36
C PHE A 164 -35.37 -47.00 39.15
N GLY A 165 -35.58 -48.02 40.00
CA GLY A 165 -36.86 -48.72 40.17
C GLY A 165 -37.00 -49.18 41.62
N CYS A 166 -37.41 -48.28 42.51
CA CYS A 166 -37.78 -48.64 43.88
C CYS A 166 -39.23 -49.15 43.90
N ASP A 167 -39.41 -50.47 43.96
CA ASP A 167 -40.61 -51.08 44.55
C ASP A 167 -40.43 -51.17 46.06
N SER A 168 -41.47 -50.79 46.81
CA SER A 168 -41.43 -50.62 48.25
C SER A 168 -41.87 -51.88 49.01
N HIS A 169 -41.17 -52.13 50.13
CA HIS A 169 -41.46 -53.07 51.23
C HIS A 169 -41.21 -54.57 50.93
N THR A 170 -40.45 -55.35 51.70
CA THR A 170 -40.05 -55.21 53.11
C THR A 170 -38.88 -56.18 53.41
N SER A 171 -37.83 -55.68 54.06
CA SER A 171 -37.16 -56.26 55.26
C SER A 171 -35.67 -55.92 55.30
N HIS A 172 -35.35 -55.04 56.26
CA HIS A 172 -34.14 -54.94 57.07
C HIS A 172 -32.83 -55.45 56.46
N HIS A 173 -31.95 -54.56 55.99
CA HIS A 173 -30.51 -54.63 56.25
C HIS A 173 -29.83 -53.28 55.91
N ALA A 174 -29.08 -52.76 56.89
CA ALA A 174 -28.07 -51.70 56.84
C ALA A 174 -28.31 -50.48 55.93
N VAL A 175 -28.67 -49.35 56.56
CA VAL A 175 -28.63 -48.01 55.93
C VAL A 175 -27.18 -47.69 55.53
N ARG A 176 -26.83 -47.92 54.27
CA ARG A 176 -25.70 -47.26 53.62
C ARG A 176 -26.18 -45.87 53.23
N SER A 177 -25.55 -44.85 53.80
CA SER A 177 -25.79 -43.44 53.50
C SER A 177 -25.82 -43.19 51.99
N PHE A 178 -26.93 -42.62 51.52
CA PHE A 178 -27.11 -42.18 50.14
C PHE A 178 -26.24 -40.93 49.92
N GLU A 179 -25.06 -41.08 49.29
CA GLU A 179 -24.33 -39.93 48.77
C GLU A 179 -25.04 -39.46 47.49
N PRO A 180 -25.52 -38.21 47.39
CA PRO A 180 -26.12 -37.71 46.17
C PRO A 180 -25.07 -37.76 45.05
N PHE A 181 -25.44 -38.31 43.89
CA PHE A 181 -24.59 -38.36 42.70
C PHE A 181 -24.30 -36.94 42.24
N THR A 182 -23.22 -36.35 42.77
CA THR A 182 -22.69 -35.08 42.31
C THR A 182 -22.21 -35.27 40.89
N ILE A 183 -22.75 -34.50 39.94
CA ILE A 183 -22.13 -34.34 38.62
C ILE A 183 -20.70 -33.89 38.90
N ARG A 184 -19.72 -34.80 38.79
CA ARG A 184 -18.34 -34.47 39.06
C ARG A 184 -17.89 -33.48 37.99
N PRO A 185 -17.29 -32.33 38.35
CA PRO A 185 -16.80 -31.39 37.36
C PRO A 185 -15.84 -32.12 36.41
N PRO A 186 -15.81 -31.75 35.11
CA PRO A 186 -14.92 -32.38 34.14
C PRO A 186 -13.49 -32.39 34.67
N ASN A 187 -12.74 -33.48 34.43
CA ASN A 187 -11.40 -33.70 35.01
C ASN A 187 -10.51 -32.46 34.82
N GLU A 188 -9.84 -31.97 35.87
CA GLU A 188 -9.10 -30.70 35.85
C GLU A 188 -8.07 -30.61 34.71
N LYS A 189 -7.45 -31.74 34.37
CA LYS A 189 -6.51 -31.86 33.25
C LYS A 189 -7.18 -31.65 31.89
N MET A 190 -8.40 -32.16 31.72
CA MET A 190 -9.21 -31.98 30.50
C MET A 190 -9.73 -30.54 30.39
N LEU A 191 -10.18 -29.94 31.50
CA LEU A 191 -10.53 -28.51 31.55
C LEU A 191 -9.34 -27.61 31.20
N ALA A 192 -8.15 -27.91 31.74
CA ALA A 192 -6.93 -27.16 31.43
C ALA A 192 -6.56 -27.27 29.95
N ALA A 193 -6.69 -28.46 29.35
CA ALA A 193 -6.45 -28.67 27.92
C ALA A 193 -7.43 -27.89 27.04
N ILE A 194 -8.73 -27.91 27.36
CA ILE A 194 -9.78 -27.17 26.64
C ILE A 194 -9.56 -25.65 26.79
N ARG A 195 -9.25 -25.16 28.00
CA ARG A 195 -8.92 -23.74 28.24
C ARG A 195 -7.71 -23.30 27.44
N LYS A 196 -6.65 -24.11 27.39
CA LYS A 196 -5.44 -23.83 26.60
C LYS A 196 -5.73 -23.80 25.09
N ARG A 197 -6.62 -24.66 24.59
CA ARG A 197 -7.06 -24.67 23.18
C ARG A 197 -7.85 -23.41 22.83
N ARG A 198 -8.84 -23.04 23.68
CA ARG A 198 -9.61 -21.79 23.54
C ARG A 198 -8.72 -20.55 23.56
N LEU A 199 -7.74 -20.48 24.46
CA LEU A 199 -6.79 -19.36 24.51
C LEU A 199 -5.99 -19.24 23.21
N LYS A 200 -5.51 -20.37 22.66
CA LYS A 200 -4.82 -20.40 21.36
C LYS A 200 -5.72 -19.94 20.22
N GLU A 201 -6.98 -20.36 20.20
CA GLU A 201 -7.96 -19.93 19.20
C GLU A 201 -8.21 -18.42 19.28
N MET A 202 -8.42 -17.86 20.48
CA MET A 202 -8.60 -16.42 20.68
C MET A 202 -7.36 -15.62 20.25
N ASN A 203 -6.16 -16.09 20.62
CA ASN A 203 -4.91 -15.45 20.21
C ASN A 203 -4.72 -15.52 18.69
N MET A 204 -5.04 -16.65 18.06
CA MET A 204 -4.99 -16.80 16.61
C MET A 204 -5.95 -15.83 15.91
N HIS A 205 -7.19 -15.69 16.40
CA HIS A 205 -8.14 -14.72 15.85
C HIS A 205 -7.65 -13.27 16.01
N LYS A 206 -7.02 -12.95 17.15
CA LYS A 206 -6.42 -11.62 17.38
C LYS A 206 -5.30 -11.34 16.38
N VAL A 207 -4.37 -12.27 16.20
CA VAL A 207 -3.25 -12.14 15.25
C VAL A 207 -3.76 -12.04 13.80
N ILE A 208 -4.74 -12.85 13.41
CA ILE A 208 -5.33 -12.77 12.06
C ILE A 208 -5.99 -11.41 11.84
N ARG A 209 -6.75 -10.89 12.82
CA ARG A 209 -7.36 -9.57 12.74
C ARG A 209 -6.32 -8.46 12.58
N GLU A 210 -5.25 -8.51 13.38
CA GLU A 210 -4.14 -7.56 13.27
C GLU A 210 -3.47 -7.64 11.90
N MET A 211 -3.21 -8.86 11.39
CA MET A 211 -2.63 -9.05 10.06
C MET A 211 -3.50 -8.45 8.95
N ILE A 212 -4.82 -8.60 9.03
CA ILE A 212 -5.76 -8.00 8.07
C ILE A 212 -5.69 -6.47 8.13
N ILE A 213 -5.66 -5.88 9.33
CA ILE A 213 -5.57 -4.42 9.50
C ILE A 213 -4.24 -3.90 8.93
N TYR A 214 -3.12 -4.58 9.19
CA TYR A 214 -1.82 -4.22 8.61
C TYR A 214 -1.82 -4.33 7.08
N CYS A 215 -2.40 -5.38 6.51
CA CYS A 215 -2.53 -5.52 5.05
C CYS A 215 -3.36 -4.38 4.44
N LEU A 216 -4.44 -3.98 5.11
CA LEU A 216 -5.28 -2.85 4.68
C LEU A 216 -4.55 -1.51 4.81
N PHE A 217 -3.79 -1.32 5.89
CA PHE A 217 -2.97 -0.13 6.09
C PHE A 217 -1.90 0.00 4.99
N LEU A 218 -1.19 -1.08 4.69
CA LEU A 218 -0.18 -1.12 3.63
C LEU A 218 -0.79 -0.89 2.24
N SER A 219 -1.98 -1.42 1.97
CA SER A 219 -2.65 -1.19 0.69
C SER A 219 -3.07 0.27 0.53
N ILE A 220 -3.60 0.91 1.58
CA ILE A 220 -3.91 2.35 1.58
C ILE A 220 -2.63 3.15 1.37
N LEU A 221 -1.56 2.87 2.12
CA LEU A 221 -0.27 3.54 1.93
C LEU A 221 0.25 3.43 0.49
N ALA A 222 0.15 2.25 -0.12
CA ALA A 222 0.56 2.04 -1.51
C ALA A 222 -0.29 2.85 -2.50
N VAL A 223 -1.61 2.96 -2.28
CA VAL A 223 -2.49 3.80 -3.08
C VAL A 223 -2.11 5.28 -2.93
N LEU A 224 -1.89 5.75 -1.70
CA LEU A 224 -1.52 7.14 -1.43
C LEU A 224 -0.17 7.50 -2.05
N SER A 225 0.84 6.63 -1.90
CA SER A 225 2.15 6.86 -2.50
C SER A 225 2.07 6.89 -4.03
N SER A 226 1.30 5.98 -4.63
CA SER A 226 1.15 5.90 -6.09
C SER A 226 0.36 7.08 -6.66
N SER A 227 -0.64 7.59 -5.93
CA SER A 227 -1.43 8.76 -6.33
C SER A 227 -0.57 10.02 -6.56
N THR A 228 0.46 10.20 -5.74
CA THR A 228 1.37 11.34 -5.87
C THR A 228 2.34 11.24 -7.05
N GLN A 229 2.61 10.02 -7.53
CA GLN A 229 3.53 9.76 -8.63
C GLN A 229 2.79 9.73 -9.96
N ASN A 230 2.90 10.81 -10.74
CA ASN A 230 2.40 10.82 -12.12
C ASN A 230 3.46 10.27 -13.08
N VAL A 231 3.12 9.25 -13.87
CA VAL A 231 3.99 8.67 -14.90
C VAL A 231 4.45 9.73 -15.92
N GLN A 232 3.63 10.74 -16.18
CA GLN A 232 3.94 11.81 -17.13
C GLN A 232 4.91 12.86 -16.58
N SER A 233 5.18 12.88 -15.27
CA SER A 233 6.11 13.85 -14.66
C SER A 233 7.50 13.81 -15.30
N TYR A 234 8.03 12.61 -15.58
CA TYR A 234 9.32 12.47 -16.25
C TYR A 234 9.31 13.06 -17.67
N ARG A 235 8.24 12.81 -18.44
CA ARG A 235 8.12 13.33 -19.81
C ARG A 235 8.00 14.85 -19.82
N PHE A 236 7.25 15.41 -18.87
CA PHE A 236 7.11 16.85 -18.74
C PHE A 236 8.43 17.52 -18.36
N LYS A 237 9.18 16.93 -17.42
CA LYS A 237 10.53 17.38 -17.08
C LYS A 237 11.44 17.35 -18.31
N LYS A 238 11.45 16.25 -19.06
CA LYS A 238 12.27 16.09 -20.26
C LYS A 238 11.92 17.14 -21.33
N HIS A 239 10.63 17.38 -21.56
CA HIS A 239 10.16 18.44 -22.46
C HIS A 239 10.71 19.82 -22.06
N MET A 240 10.67 20.17 -20.77
CA MET A 240 11.24 21.44 -20.28
C MET A 240 12.76 21.51 -20.48
N GLU A 241 13.48 20.40 -20.29
CA GLU A 241 14.92 20.33 -20.57
C GLU A 241 15.22 20.49 -22.07
N ASP A 242 14.44 19.85 -22.94
CA ASP A 242 14.63 19.93 -24.39
C ASP A 242 14.32 21.34 -24.92
N VAL A 243 13.33 22.06 -24.36
CA VAL A 243 12.99 23.43 -24.75
C VAL A 243 14.03 24.46 -24.28
N PHE A 244 14.42 24.42 -23.00
CA PHE A 244 15.23 25.49 -22.40
C PHE A 244 16.73 25.19 -22.32
N ILE A 245 17.13 23.91 -22.29
CA ILE A 245 18.52 23.50 -22.07
C ILE A 245 19.18 23.03 -23.37
N LYS A 246 18.50 22.14 -24.11
CA LYS A 246 19.02 21.46 -25.32
C LYS A 246 18.13 21.70 -26.53
N ARG A 247 17.89 22.97 -26.88
CA ARG A 247 17.10 23.31 -28.07
C ARG A 247 17.84 22.72 -29.29
N GLY A 248 17.27 21.68 -29.88
CA GLY A 248 17.94 20.72 -30.78
C GLY A 248 18.47 21.28 -32.11
N ASP A 249 18.52 22.59 -32.29
CA ASP A 249 19.08 23.20 -33.49
C ASP A 249 20.57 23.45 -33.29
N LYS A 250 21.38 22.96 -34.25
CA LYS A 250 22.85 23.11 -34.25
C LYS A 250 23.34 24.57 -34.20
N PHE A 251 22.44 25.54 -34.40
CA PHE A 251 22.74 26.97 -34.44
C PHE A 251 22.51 27.69 -33.10
N PHE A 252 21.76 27.12 -32.16
CA PHE A 252 21.52 27.73 -30.86
C PHE A 252 22.53 27.23 -29.82
N GLN A 253 22.98 28.14 -28.94
CA GLN A 253 23.88 27.76 -27.86
C GLN A 253 23.09 27.09 -26.73
N ASP A 254 23.43 25.84 -26.43
CA ASP A 254 22.89 25.11 -25.27
C ASP A 254 23.14 25.91 -23.97
N TYR A 255 22.20 25.83 -23.03
CA TYR A 255 22.34 26.45 -21.72
C TYR A 255 23.61 25.97 -20.98
N THR A 256 23.97 24.70 -21.18
CA THR A 256 25.18 24.09 -20.59
C THR A 256 26.50 24.70 -21.07
N LYS A 257 26.50 25.39 -22.23
CA LYS A 257 27.67 25.99 -22.86
C LYS A 257 27.81 27.48 -22.56
N ILE A 258 26.91 28.05 -21.76
CA ILE A 258 26.99 29.46 -21.36
C ILE A 258 28.19 29.64 -20.41
N ARG A 259 29.24 30.31 -20.90
CA ARG A 259 30.45 30.66 -20.13
C ARG A 259 30.64 32.17 -19.95
N ASN A 260 30.17 32.96 -20.92
CA ASN A 260 30.35 34.40 -20.99
C ASN A 260 29.02 35.16 -20.87
N VAL A 261 29.09 36.44 -20.51
CA VAL A 261 27.93 37.35 -20.43
C VAL A 261 27.22 37.50 -21.77
N SER A 262 27.97 37.64 -22.87
CA SER A 262 27.39 37.73 -24.21
C SER A 262 26.63 36.46 -24.61
N ASN A 263 27.14 35.27 -24.23
CA ASN A 263 26.45 34.00 -24.48
C ASN A 263 25.13 33.91 -23.70
N PHE A 264 25.13 34.41 -22.45
CA PHE A 264 23.92 34.46 -21.64
C PHE A 264 22.83 35.33 -22.29
N TRP A 265 23.19 36.55 -22.73
CA TRP A 265 22.22 37.44 -23.36
C TRP A 265 21.75 36.94 -24.72
N TYR A 266 22.64 36.32 -25.50
CA TYR A 266 22.27 35.63 -26.73
C TYR A 266 21.27 34.50 -26.46
N TRP A 267 21.56 33.61 -25.51
CA TRP A 267 20.63 32.54 -25.11
C TRP A 267 19.31 33.07 -24.57
N THR A 268 19.33 34.19 -23.84
CA THR A 268 18.12 34.83 -23.30
C THR A 268 17.18 35.28 -24.44
N ARG A 269 17.74 35.91 -25.48
CA ARG A 269 16.97 36.41 -26.63
C ARG A 269 16.48 35.31 -27.57
N GLU A 270 17.32 34.31 -27.82
CA GLU A 270 17.04 33.29 -28.85
C GLU A 270 16.33 32.05 -28.30
N THR A 271 16.54 31.73 -27.01
CA THR A 271 16.01 30.49 -26.40
C THR A 271 15.03 30.78 -25.27
N LEU A 272 15.41 31.59 -24.28
CA LEU A 272 14.55 31.79 -23.09
C LEU A 272 13.26 32.55 -23.43
N ILE A 273 13.37 33.77 -23.98
CA ILE A 273 12.21 34.61 -24.28
C ILE A 273 11.26 33.93 -25.29
N PRO A 274 11.74 33.39 -26.43
CA PRO A 274 10.88 32.69 -27.38
C PRO A 274 10.33 31.36 -26.84
N GLY A 275 11.00 30.71 -25.88
CA GLY A 275 10.47 29.50 -25.24
C GLY A 275 9.34 29.80 -24.24
N LEU A 276 9.40 30.95 -23.56
CA LEU A 276 8.41 31.39 -22.59
C LEU A 276 7.13 31.96 -23.22
N ARG A 277 7.16 32.31 -24.50
CA ARG A 277 6.03 32.91 -25.22
C ARG A 277 5.69 32.10 -26.46
N ALA A 278 4.39 31.90 -26.71
CA ALA A 278 3.93 31.25 -27.93
C ALA A 278 4.45 31.98 -29.17
N ALA A 279 5.19 31.28 -30.04
CA ALA A 279 5.61 31.79 -31.33
C ALA A 279 4.41 31.98 -32.28
N PRO A 280 4.53 32.86 -33.29
CA PRO A 280 3.53 32.97 -34.35
C PRO A 280 3.28 31.62 -35.04
N TRP A 281 2.11 31.50 -35.65
CA TRP A 281 1.75 30.32 -36.43
C TRP A 281 2.59 30.21 -37.70
N TYR A 282 2.54 29.05 -38.37
CA TYR A 282 3.26 28.80 -39.64
C TYR A 282 2.93 29.81 -40.75
N ASN A 283 1.77 30.46 -40.65
CA ASN A 283 1.30 31.51 -41.56
C ASN A 283 1.61 32.94 -41.06
N ASN A 284 2.53 33.09 -40.10
CA ASN A 284 2.93 34.34 -39.45
C ASN A 284 1.80 35.09 -38.70
N GLN A 285 0.66 34.45 -38.47
CA GLN A 285 -0.40 35.05 -37.67
C GLN A 285 -0.06 35.01 -36.18
N PRO A 286 -0.41 36.07 -35.42
CA PRO A 286 -0.17 36.08 -33.99
C PRO A 286 -1.01 35.00 -33.28
N PRO A 287 -0.50 34.40 -32.21
CA PRO A 287 -1.22 33.38 -31.46
C PRO A 287 -2.24 34.04 -30.52
N VAL A 288 -3.41 34.41 -31.08
CA VAL A 288 -4.52 35.04 -30.37
C VAL A 288 -4.98 34.15 -29.21
N ASN A 289 -5.24 34.75 -28.04
CA ASN A 289 -5.61 34.08 -26.78
C ASN A 289 -4.56 33.13 -26.17
N LEU A 290 -3.32 33.14 -26.68
CA LEU A 290 -2.24 32.27 -26.20
C LEU A 290 -1.07 33.05 -25.56
N ARG A 291 -1.27 34.31 -25.17
CA ARG A 291 -0.20 35.17 -24.59
C ARG A 291 0.50 34.58 -23.36
N GLY A 292 -0.22 33.77 -22.57
CA GLY A 292 0.32 33.09 -21.39
C GLY A 292 0.81 31.67 -21.65
N PHE A 293 0.85 31.21 -22.90
CA PHE A 293 1.32 29.87 -23.24
C PHE A 293 2.78 29.92 -23.69
N LEU A 294 3.49 28.83 -23.43
CA LEU A 294 4.84 28.60 -23.94
C LEU A 294 4.79 28.35 -25.46
N ASP A 295 5.97 28.22 -26.07
CA ASP A 295 6.11 27.89 -27.50
C ASP A 295 5.40 26.57 -27.89
N ASP A 296 5.25 25.65 -26.94
CA ASP A 296 4.51 24.40 -27.12
C ASP A 296 2.98 24.58 -27.24
N LYS A 297 2.46 25.80 -27.04
CA LYS A 297 1.04 26.19 -27.14
C LYS A 297 0.08 25.40 -26.26
N THR A 298 0.60 24.61 -25.32
CA THR A 298 -0.19 23.70 -24.46
C THR A 298 0.09 23.93 -22.99
N SER A 299 1.32 24.29 -22.66
CA SER A 299 1.73 24.61 -21.31
C SER A 299 1.57 26.11 -21.07
N ARG A 300 0.94 26.49 -19.95
CA ARG A 300 0.67 27.88 -19.59
C ARG A 300 1.60 28.34 -18.48
N ILE A 301 2.27 29.48 -18.65
CA ILE A 301 3.05 30.09 -17.57
C ILE A 301 2.10 30.65 -16.50
N MET A 302 2.42 30.39 -15.23
CA MET A 302 1.69 30.92 -14.09
C MET A 302 2.42 32.17 -13.60
N GLY A 303 1.79 33.34 -13.78
CA GLY A 303 2.44 34.63 -13.53
C GLY A 303 3.36 35.03 -14.68
N TYR A 304 4.62 35.30 -14.38
CA TYR A 304 5.66 35.69 -15.33
C TYR A 304 7.00 35.10 -14.90
N ALA A 305 7.94 34.99 -15.84
CA ALA A 305 9.30 34.57 -15.51
C ALA A 305 10.10 35.74 -14.94
N VAL A 306 11.06 35.43 -14.10
CA VAL A 306 11.88 36.43 -13.41
C VAL A 306 13.35 36.07 -13.56
N ILE A 307 14.18 37.04 -13.91
CA ILE A 307 15.64 36.94 -13.86
C ILE A 307 16.10 37.74 -12.65
N ARG A 308 16.68 37.07 -11.66
CA ARG A 308 17.13 37.67 -10.40
C ARG A 308 18.65 37.57 -10.28
N GLN A 309 19.31 38.67 -9.99
CA GLN A 309 20.75 38.78 -9.90
C GLN A 309 21.20 39.06 -8.46
N LEU A 310 22.25 38.34 -8.05
CA LEU A 310 22.97 38.59 -6.80
C LEU A 310 24.38 39.10 -7.08
N ARG A 311 24.81 40.06 -6.26
CA ARG A 311 26.06 40.79 -6.43
C ARG A 311 26.76 40.99 -5.08
N ILE A 312 28.06 41.23 -5.15
CA ILE A 312 28.87 41.63 -4.00
C ILE A 312 29.33 43.09 -4.14
N PRO A 313 29.57 43.79 -3.02
CA PRO A 313 30.13 45.13 -3.07
C PRO A 313 31.58 45.10 -3.59
N PRO A 314 32.09 46.21 -4.12
CA PRO A 314 33.47 46.32 -4.58
C PRO A 314 34.46 46.28 -3.40
N ASN A 315 35.67 45.77 -3.66
CA ASN A 315 36.81 45.77 -2.73
C ASN A 315 36.56 45.06 -1.39
N THR A 316 36.00 43.86 -1.45
CA THR A 316 35.71 43.01 -0.28
C THR A 316 36.91 42.25 0.27
N CYS A 317 38.07 42.27 -0.39
CA CYS A 317 39.29 41.64 0.12
C CYS A 317 40.47 42.61 0.24
N GLY A 318 41.29 42.37 1.27
CA GLY A 318 42.55 43.06 1.48
C GLY A 318 43.62 42.55 0.50
N VAL A 319 44.17 43.47 -0.28
CA VAL A 319 45.34 43.21 -1.14
C VAL A 319 46.60 43.45 -0.32
N ALA A 320 47.59 42.56 -0.43
CA ALA A 320 48.90 42.75 0.20
C ALA A 320 49.51 44.10 -0.25
N GLN A 321 50.12 44.84 0.68
CA GLN A 321 50.57 46.22 0.45
C GLN A 321 51.48 46.36 -0.78
N GLN A 322 52.32 45.35 -1.04
CA GLN A 322 53.24 45.29 -2.18
C GLN A 322 52.54 45.19 -3.53
N LEU A 323 51.31 44.66 -3.59
CA LEU A 323 50.53 44.46 -4.81
C LEU A 323 49.48 45.56 -5.02
N THR A 324 49.35 46.52 -4.11
CA THR A 324 48.35 47.60 -4.19
C THR A 324 48.52 48.49 -5.42
N GLY A 325 49.75 48.65 -5.93
CA GLY A 325 50.02 49.39 -7.16
C GLY A 325 49.59 48.68 -8.44
N ILE A 326 49.39 47.35 -8.39
CA ILE A 326 49.07 46.51 -9.56
C ILE A 326 47.60 46.08 -9.53
N ILE A 327 47.10 45.70 -8.35
CA ILE A 327 45.76 45.17 -8.16
C ILE A 327 44.88 46.23 -7.50
N SER A 328 44.14 46.97 -8.32
CA SER A 328 43.23 48.02 -7.86
C SER A 328 41.88 47.51 -7.34
N LYS A 329 41.48 46.28 -7.71
CA LYS A 329 40.16 45.72 -7.40
C LYS A 329 40.27 44.26 -6.97
N CYS A 330 39.85 43.98 -5.73
CA CYS A 330 39.85 42.65 -5.14
C CYS A 330 38.41 42.22 -4.83
N LEU A 331 38.10 40.95 -5.14
CA LEU A 331 36.77 40.36 -4.86
C LEU A 331 36.90 39.11 -4.01
N ASN A 332 36.24 39.11 -2.86
CA ASN A 332 36.13 37.93 -2.01
C ASN A 332 35.06 36.96 -2.53
N LYS A 333 34.96 35.79 -1.91
CA LYS A 333 33.85 34.85 -2.13
C LYS A 333 32.53 35.47 -1.69
N TYR A 334 31.42 35.02 -2.28
CA TYR A 334 30.09 35.48 -1.88
C TYR A 334 29.78 35.05 -0.44
N SER A 335 29.13 35.93 0.32
CA SER A 335 28.58 35.69 1.64
C SER A 335 27.20 36.36 1.73
N THR A 336 26.23 35.70 2.34
CA THR A 336 24.87 36.23 2.51
C THR A 336 24.79 37.45 3.43
N LEU A 337 25.81 37.66 4.26
CA LEU A 337 25.91 38.81 5.18
C LEU A 337 26.51 40.05 4.51
N GLU A 338 27.32 39.85 3.47
CA GLU A 338 28.10 40.89 2.79
C GLU A 338 27.62 41.07 1.33
N ASP A 339 26.36 40.75 1.03
CA ASP A 339 25.79 40.96 -0.29
C ASP A 339 25.47 42.44 -0.56
N GLU A 340 25.50 42.83 -1.83
CA GLU A 340 25.20 44.22 -2.23
C GLU A 340 23.69 44.45 -2.20
N ARG A 341 23.24 45.43 -1.39
CA ARG A 341 21.81 45.74 -1.16
C ARG A 341 21.42 47.17 -1.51
N ARG A 342 22.34 47.98 -2.05
CA ARG A 342 22.07 49.40 -2.35
C ARG A 342 21.29 49.57 -3.64
N ASP A 343 20.54 50.66 -3.75
CA ASP A 343 19.86 51.00 -4.99
C ASP A 343 20.81 51.72 -5.96
N PHE A 344 20.73 51.33 -7.23
CA PHE A 344 21.56 51.89 -8.29
C PHE A 344 20.71 52.46 -9.42
N GLY A 345 21.33 53.33 -10.22
CA GLY A 345 20.87 53.69 -11.54
C GLY A 345 21.48 52.78 -12.62
N PRO A 346 21.14 53.03 -13.90
CA PRO A 346 21.69 52.26 -15.01
C PRO A 346 23.23 52.26 -15.00
N GLY A 347 23.83 51.09 -15.25
CA GLY A 347 25.28 50.94 -15.22
C GLY A 347 25.89 50.87 -13.81
N TRP A 348 25.11 50.49 -12.79
CA TRP A 348 25.56 50.37 -11.40
C TRP A 348 26.12 51.67 -10.82
N ARG A 349 25.63 52.81 -11.34
CA ARG A 349 26.01 54.15 -10.86
C ARG A 349 25.11 54.54 -9.70
N LYS A 350 25.61 55.40 -8.81
CA LYS A 350 24.77 55.98 -7.75
C LYS A 350 23.60 56.71 -8.41
N LYS A 351 22.40 56.46 -7.91
CA LYS A 351 21.17 57.09 -8.39
C LYS A 351 21.27 58.61 -8.20
N GLY A 352 21.19 59.37 -9.29
CA GLY A 352 21.10 60.82 -9.25
C GLY A 352 19.67 61.27 -8.96
N VAL A 353 19.50 62.48 -8.45
CA VAL A 353 18.20 63.04 -8.00
C VAL A 353 17.13 63.02 -9.12
N ASP A 354 17.53 63.19 -10.39
CA ASP A 354 16.63 63.26 -11.55
C ASP A 354 16.70 62.02 -12.48
N SER A 355 17.14 60.88 -11.97
CA SER A 355 17.31 59.67 -12.81
C SER A 355 15.97 58.94 -12.99
N VAL A 356 15.65 58.55 -14.23
CA VAL A 356 14.54 57.61 -14.51
C VAL A 356 14.75 56.35 -13.66
N ASN A 357 13.71 55.93 -12.95
CA ASN A 357 13.76 54.72 -12.13
C ASN A 357 13.75 53.50 -13.04
N PHE A 358 14.90 52.82 -13.12
CA PHE A 358 14.97 51.46 -13.64
C PHE A 358 14.78 50.49 -12.48
N GLU A 359 13.63 49.81 -12.43
CA GLU A 359 13.32 48.86 -11.36
C GLU A 359 14.34 47.71 -11.29
N GLU A 360 14.99 47.37 -12.41
CA GLU A 360 15.98 46.31 -12.49
C GLU A 360 17.29 46.61 -11.73
N PHE A 361 17.54 47.86 -11.36
CA PHE A 361 18.71 48.29 -10.58
C PHE A 361 18.38 48.62 -9.12
N ILE A 362 17.13 48.40 -8.70
CA ILE A 362 16.66 48.57 -7.33
C ILE A 362 16.73 47.22 -6.61
N TYR A 363 17.28 47.20 -5.40
CA TYR A 363 17.40 45.96 -4.65
C TYR A 363 16.06 45.61 -4.00
N ARG A 364 15.60 44.37 -4.19
CA ARG A 364 14.41 43.85 -3.52
C ARG A 364 14.81 42.85 -2.44
N THR A 365 14.21 42.99 -1.27
CA THR A 365 14.53 42.14 -0.12
C THR A 365 13.92 40.74 -0.28
N ALA A 366 14.49 39.75 0.43
CA ALA A 366 13.97 38.38 0.42
C ALA A 366 12.49 38.30 0.87
N LYS A 367 12.06 39.20 1.76
CA LYS A 367 10.67 39.27 2.23
C LYS A 367 9.71 39.84 1.17
N GLU A 368 10.16 40.81 0.38
CA GLU A 368 9.34 41.38 -0.70
C GLU A 368 9.17 40.42 -1.88
N LEU A 369 10.17 39.56 -2.11
CA LEU A 369 10.15 38.56 -3.17
C LEU A 369 9.59 37.19 -2.72
N ASP A 370 9.22 37.04 -1.45
CA ASP A 370 8.92 35.75 -0.81
C ASP A 370 10.01 34.68 -1.10
N GLY A 371 11.26 35.14 -1.21
CA GLY A 371 12.41 34.33 -1.61
C GLY A 371 13.08 33.67 -0.42
N LEU A 372 13.33 32.37 -0.53
CA LEU A 372 14.12 31.61 0.46
C LEU A 372 15.58 31.47 0.02
N PRO A 373 16.54 31.32 0.95
CA PRO A 373 17.92 31.01 0.61
C PRO A 373 18.03 29.73 -0.23
N PHE A 374 18.83 29.80 -1.30
CA PHE A 374 19.00 28.68 -2.23
C PHE A 374 20.42 28.10 -2.13
N PRO A 375 20.57 26.78 -1.92
CA PRO A 375 21.87 26.13 -1.94
C PRO A 375 22.35 25.91 -3.38
N GLY A 376 23.36 26.68 -3.79
CA GLY A 376 24.10 26.45 -5.02
C GLY A 376 25.18 25.36 -4.86
N GLU A 377 25.99 25.17 -5.90
CA GLU A 377 27.18 24.30 -5.81
C GLU A 377 28.35 25.03 -5.16
N ILE A 378 28.50 26.33 -5.46
CA ILE A 378 29.64 27.13 -4.97
C ILE A 378 29.34 27.74 -3.60
N SER A 379 28.11 28.24 -3.40
CA SER A 379 27.72 28.94 -2.17
C SER A 379 26.22 28.81 -1.92
N MET A 380 25.81 29.12 -0.69
CA MET A 380 24.42 29.45 -0.38
C MET A 380 24.14 30.89 -0.81
N TYR A 381 22.99 31.12 -1.44
CA TYR A 381 22.57 32.41 -1.98
C TYR A 381 21.34 32.94 -1.25
N SER A 382 21.26 34.25 -1.02
CA SER A 382 20.09 34.87 -0.39
C SER A 382 18.87 34.89 -1.33
N GLY A 383 17.67 35.00 -0.75
CA GLY A 383 16.41 35.08 -1.50
C GLY A 383 16.11 36.46 -2.10
N GLY A 384 16.90 37.48 -1.78
CA GLY A 384 16.78 38.83 -2.33
C GLY A 384 17.48 38.99 -3.67
N GLY A 385 17.56 40.23 -4.16
CA GLY A 385 18.39 40.59 -5.31
C GLY A 385 17.81 41.68 -6.19
N TYR A 386 18.50 41.93 -7.30
CA TYR A 386 18.04 42.81 -8.37
C TYR A 386 17.23 42.00 -9.38
N VAL A 387 16.10 42.52 -9.81
CA VAL A 387 15.08 41.70 -10.49
C VAL A 387 14.69 42.29 -11.83
N PHE A 388 14.79 41.49 -12.89
CA PHE A 388 14.23 41.76 -14.20
C PHE A 388 13.02 40.85 -14.45
N GLU A 389 11.84 41.47 -14.57
CA GLU A 389 10.56 40.76 -14.71
C GLU A 389 10.15 40.61 -16.18
N LEU A 390 9.87 39.38 -16.63
CA LEU A 390 9.54 39.07 -18.02
C LEU A 390 8.03 39.14 -18.28
N ARG A 391 7.42 40.30 -17.98
CA ARG A 391 5.96 40.53 -18.09
C ARG A 391 5.50 40.91 -19.50
N GLU A 392 6.29 41.69 -20.22
CA GLU A 392 5.92 42.30 -21.50
C GLU A 392 5.93 41.31 -22.68
N ASP A 393 5.56 41.75 -23.89
CA ASP A 393 5.59 40.91 -25.09
C ASP A 393 7.03 40.52 -25.48
N ALA A 394 7.17 39.46 -26.28
CA ALA A 394 8.48 38.89 -26.62
C ALA A 394 9.43 39.93 -27.26
N GLU A 395 8.91 40.77 -28.15
CA GLU A 395 9.69 41.83 -28.82
C GLU A 395 10.18 42.89 -27.82
N SER A 396 9.30 43.41 -26.97
CA SER A 396 9.63 44.38 -25.92
C SER A 396 10.67 43.80 -24.94
N LEU A 397 10.54 42.54 -24.55
CA LEU A 397 11.51 41.86 -23.69
C LEU A 397 12.88 41.71 -24.36
N ILE A 398 12.91 41.42 -25.66
CA ILE A 398 14.17 41.36 -26.43
C ILE A 398 14.84 42.74 -26.46
N GLU A 399 14.08 43.81 -26.69
CA GLU A 399 14.61 45.18 -26.65
C GLU A 399 15.11 45.56 -25.25
N ARG A 400 14.32 45.29 -24.21
CA ARG A 400 14.70 45.54 -22.82
C ARG A 400 15.97 44.77 -22.43
N SER A 401 16.12 43.53 -22.89
CA SER A 401 17.34 42.74 -22.68
C SER A 401 18.57 43.37 -23.31
N LYS A 402 18.44 43.99 -24.50
CA LYS A 402 19.54 44.73 -25.15
C LYS A 402 19.93 45.96 -24.35
N VAL A 403 18.96 46.69 -23.82
CA VAL A 403 19.20 47.86 -22.95
C VAL A 403 19.94 47.44 -21.67
N LEU A 404 19.56 46.32 -21.04
CA LEU A 404 20.24 45.80 -19.86
C LEU A 404 21.66 45.31 -20.16
N GLU A 405 21.89 44.69 -21.32
CA GLU A 405 23.22 44.31 -21.79
C GLU A 405 24.11 45.54 -22.02
N GLN A 406 23.61 46.57 -22.70
CA GLN A 406 24.32 47.84 -22.94
C GLN A 406 24.66 48.57 -21.63
N ASN A 407 23.76 48.52 -20.65
CA ASN A 407 23.97 49.09 -19.32
C ASN A 407 24.78 48.18 -18.40
N THR A 408 25.39 47.10 -18.89
CA THR A 408 26.24 46.19 -18.10
C THR A 408 25.56 45.67 -16.83
N TRP A 409 24.27 45.33 -16.90
CA TRP A 409 23.52 44.80 -15.75
C TRP A 409 24.27 43.60 -15.14
N ILE A 410 24.83 42.73 -15.97
CA ILE A 410 25.74 41.68 -15.53
C ILE A 410 27.18 42.15 -15.68
N ASP A 411 27.93 42.18 -14.57
CA ASP A 411 29.35 42.50 -14.55
C ASP A 411 30.15 41.57 -13.62
N ARG A 412 31.45 41.88 -13.42
CA ARG A 412 32.38 41.11 -12.59
C ARG A 412 32.00 40.96 -11.11
N TYR A 413 31.09 41.78 -10.59
CA TYR A 413 30.62 41.73 -9.20
C TYR A 413 29.41 40.80 -9.04
N THR A 414 28.83 40.36 -10.16
CA THR A 414 27.77 39.34 -10.17
C THR A 414 28.30 38.01 -9.65
N ARG A 415 27.49 37.31 -8.86
CA ARG A 415 27.85 36.01 -8.29
C ARG A 415 26.86 34.91 -8.62
N ALA A 416 25.59 35.25 -8.77
CA ALA A 416 24.58 34.32 -9.25
C ALA A 416 23.51 35.05 -10.04
N ILE A 417 22.97 34.35 -11.04
CA ILE A 417 21.79 34.76 -11.79
C ILE A 417 20.80 33.60 -11.72
N PHE A 418 19.63 33.86 -11.16
CA PHE A 418 18.50 32.95 -11.09
C PHE A 418 17.52 33.28 -12.19
N ILE A 419 16.96 32.26 -12.82
CA ILE A 419 15.83 32.37 -13.73
C ILE A 419 14.75 31.47 -13.16
N GLU A 420 13.66 32.08 -12.74
CA GLU A 420 12.61 31.43 -11.96
C GLU A 420 11.28 31.63 -12.67
N PHE A 421 10.58 30.54 -12.94
CA PHE A 421 9.23 30.56 -13.49
C PHE A 421 8.49 29.26 -13.18
N THR A 422 7.16 29.32 -13.21
CA THR A 422 6.32 28.15 -13.00
C THR A 422 5.38 27.96 -14.19
N VAL A 423 5.24 26.71 -14.64
CA VAL A 423 4.44 26.36 -15.81
C VAL A 423 3.41 25.32 -15.42
N TYR A 424 2.18 25.48 -15.86
CA TYR A 424 1.11 24.52 -15.67
C TYR A 424 0.69 23.92 -17.01
N ASN A 425 0.73 22.60 -17.12
CA ASN A 425 0.18 21.90 -18.28
C ASN A 425 -1.21 21.34 -17.94
N VAL A 426 -2.22 21.86 -18.64
CA VAL A 426 -3.63 21.51 -18.40
C VAL A 426 -3.91 20.06 -18.77
N GLY A 427 -3.33 19.56 -19.87
CA GLY A 427 -3.55 18.20 -20.35
C GLY A 427 -3.03 17.12 -19.40
N MET A 428 -1.94 17.40 -18.68
CA MET A 428 -1.36 16.48 -17.70
C MET A 428 -1.77 16.77 -16.24
N ASN A 429 -2.39 17.93 -15.97
CA ASN A 429 -2.62 18.47 -14.62
C ASN A 429 -1.33 18.45 -13.77
N LEU A 430 -0.23 18.98 -14.34
CA LEU A 430 1.07 19.06 -13.68
C LEU A 430 1.60 20.48 -13.75
N PHE A 431 2.09 20.96 -12.61
CA PHE A 431 2.91 22.16 -12.50
C PHE A 431 4.37 21.76 -12.64
N CYS A 432 5.18 22.54 -13.34
CA CYS A 432 6.63 22.44 -13.34
C CYS A 432 7.19 23.73 -12.74
N ILE A 433 7.87 23.58 -11.60
CA ILE A 433 8.64 24.67 -11.00
C ILE A 433 10.02 24.63 -11.63
N SER A 434 10.38 25.70 -12.32
CA SER A 434 11.60 25.82 -13.09
C SER A 434 12.54 26.81 -12.42
N THR A 435 13.73 26.36 -12.06
CA THR A 435 14.80 27.18 -11.49
C THR A 435 16.08 26.92 -12.25
N LEU A 436 16.57 27.90 -12.99
CA LEU A 436 17.89 27.86 -13.63
C LEU A 436 18.82 28.81 -12.88
N LEU A 437 20.06 28.39 -12.66
CA LEU A 437 21.05 29.09 -11.87
C LEU A 437 22.37 29.16 -12.64
N LEU A 438 22.87 30.37 -12.88
CA LEU A 438 24.21 30.62 -13.39
C LEU A 438 25.06 31.17 -12.26
N GLU A 439 25.99 30.36 -11.74
CA GLU A 439 26.92 30.82 -10.73
C GLU A 439 28.18 31.38 -11.40
N MET A 440 28.68 32.52 -10.90
CA MET A 440 29.93 33.12 -11.34
C MET A 440 30.95 33.05 -10.20
N PRO A 441 31.85 32.05 -10.18
CA PRO A 441 33.03 32.06 -9.31
C PRO A 441 33.92 33.28 -9.55
N ASN A 442 34.89 33.50 -8.65
CA ASN A 442 35.86 34.58 -8.77
C ASN A 442 36.75 34.50 -10.03
N SER A 443 36.78 33.36 -10.74
CA SER A 443 37.43 33.21 -12.04
C SER A 443 36.68 33.89 -13.20
N GLY A 444 35.41 34.27 -13.01
CA GLY A 444 34.63 35.06 -13.96
C GLY A 444 33.89 34.27 -15.06
N SER A 445 34.05 32.93 -15.12
CA SER A 445 33.28 32.08 -16.04
C SER A 445 31.97 31.62 -15.39
N PHE A 446 30.89 31.51 -16.16
CA PHE A 446 29.65 30.93 -15.67
C PHE A 446 29.70 29.40 -15.47
N ASN A 447 29.03 28.96 -14.41
CA ASN A 447 28.70 27.57 -14.11
C ASN A 447 27.17 27.37 -14.14
N PRO A 448 26.61 26.88 -15.27
CA PRO A 448 25.17 26.67 -15.43
C PRO A 448 24.65 25.45 -14.67
N ARG A 449 23.53 25.62 -13.97
CA ARG A 449 22.76 24.58 -13.29
C ARG A 449 21.27 24.80 -13.51
N TRP A 450 20.49 23.73 -13.52
CA TRP A 450 19.05 23.82 -13.71
C TRP A 450 18.32 22.77 -12.89
N ARG A 451 17.09 23.09 -12.53
CA ARG A 451 16.17 22.22 -11.81
C ARG A 451 14.76 22.43 -12.33
N PHE A 452 14.20 21.40 -12.95
CA PHE A 452 12.80 21.32 -13.32
C PHE A 452 12.11 20.31 -12.40
N LEU A 453 11.14 20.77 -11.62
CA LEU A 453 10.40 19.97 -10.66
C LEU A 453 8.92 19.88 -11.04
N PRO A 454 8.50 18.82 -11.74
CA PRO A 454 7.10 18.54 -12.00
C PRO A 454 6.38 18.06 -10.72
N MET A 455 5.23 18.63 -10.41
CA MET A 455 4.40 18.28 -9.26
C MET A 455 2.91 18.50 -9.53
N ARG A 456 2.06 17.71 -8.89
CA ARG A 456 0.61 17.85 -8.94
C ARG A 456 0.12 18.62 -7.71
N LEU A 457 -0.07 19.93 -7.86
CA LEU A 457 -0.63 20.78 -6.79
C LEU A 457 -2.15 20.62 -6.68
N LEU A 458 -2.83 20.43 -7.82
CA LEU A 458 -4.28 20.19 -7.87
C LEU A 458 -4.57 18.68 -7.84
N GLN A 459 -4.50 18.11 -6.64
CA GLN A 459 -4.70 16.67 -6.42
C GLN A 459 -6.17 16.29 -6.59
N TYR A 460 -7.09 17.08 -6.03
CA TYR A 460 -8.52 16.79 -5.96
C TYR A 460 -9.28 17.31 -7.18
N VAL A 461 -9.09 16.65 -8.32
CA VAL A 461 -9.80 16.98 -9.57
C VAL A 461 -10.48 15.74 -10.13
N GLY A 462 -11.78 15.83 -10.43
CA GLY A 462 -12.58 14.77 -11.04
C GLY A 462 -13.16 13.75 -10.05
N ALA A 463 -13.69 12.65 -10.57
CA ALA A 463 -14.34 11.59 -9.78
C ALA A 463 -13.36 10.82 -8.86
N GLU A 464 -12.09 10.76 -9.22
CA GLU A 464 -11.02 10.12 -8.43
C GLU A 464 -10.72 10.87 -7.11
N ALA A 465 -11.08 12.16 -7.03
CA ALA A 465 -10.80 12.99 -5.87
C ALA A 465 -11.52 12.51 -4.60
N THR A 466 -12.78 12.09 -4.72
CA THR A 466 -13.58 11.63 -3.58
C THR A 466 -13.01 10.34 -2.99
N PHE A 467 -12.52 9.43 -3.83
CA PHE A 467 -11.83 8.22 -3.42
C PHE A 467 -10.52 8.54 -2.69
N GLN A 468 -9.69 9.43 -3.24
CA GLN A 468 -8.43 9.84 -2.60
C GLN A 468 -8.63 10.52 -1.25
N ILE A 469 -9.62 11.41 -1.14
CA ILE A 469 -9.98 12.06 0.13
C ILE A 469 -10.43 11.02 1.16
N SER A 470 -11.23 10.04 0.73
CA SER A 470 -11.67 8.94 1.61
C SER A 470 -10.48 8.12 2.11
N CYS A 471 -9.53 7.79 1.23
CA CYS A 471 -8.30 7.11 1.61
C CYS A 471 -7.44 7.94 2.58
N HIS A 472 -7.30 9.25 2.37
CA HIS A 472 -6.62 10.15 3.31
C HIS A 472 -7.30 10.18 4.68
N ALA A 473 -8.64 10.24 4.72
CA ALA A 473 -9.40 10.24 5.97
C ALA A 473 -9.24 8.92 6.73
N ILE A 474 -9.38 7.77 6.04
CA ILE A 474 -9.19 6.45 6.65
C ILE A 474 -7.75 6.30 7.15
N PHE A 475 -6.76 6.74 6.37
CA PHE A 475 -5.36 6.72 6.80
C PHE A 475 -5.14 7.56 8.06
N GLY A 476 -5.75 8.74 8.15
CA GLY A 476 -5.71 9.59 9.35
C GLY A 476 -6.32 8.90 10.58
N VAL A 477 -7.47 8.23 10.42
CA VAL A 477 -8.10 7.46 11.51
C VAL A 477 -7.20 6.30 11.97
N LEU A 478 -6.65 5.53 11.03
CA LEU A 478 -5.75 4.41 11.35
C LEU A 478 -4.48 4.87 12.08
N LEU A 479 -3.95 6.05 11.75
CA LEU A 479 -2.81 6.63 12.48
C LEU A 479 -3.18 7.04 13.91
N LEU A 480 -4.36 7.63 14.12
CA LEU A 480 -4.84 7.99 15.46
C LEU A 480 -5.10 6.75 16.33
N ASP A 481 -5.73 5.72 15.77
CA ASP A 481 -5.97 4.46 16.46
C ASP A 481 -4.66 3.73 16.82
N SER A 482 -3.58 3.95 16.06
CA SER A 482 -2.26 3.35 16.34
C SER A 482 -1.47 4.07 17.43
N CYS A 483 -1.88 5.29 17.82
CA CYS A 483 -1.25 6.06 18.89
C CYS A 483 -1.82 5.73 20.29
N HIS A 484 -2.93 4.99 20.36
CA HIS A 484 -3.54 4.48 21.59
C HIS A 484 -3.27 2.98 21.76
#